data_AF-A0A1J3ENE0-F1
#
_entry.id   AF-A0A1J3ENE0-F1
#
_cell.length_a   1.000
_cell.length_b   1.000
_cell.length_c   1.000
_cell.angle_alpha   90.00
_cell.angle_beta   90.00
_cell.angle_gamma   90.00
#
_symmetry.space_group_name_H-M   'P 1'
#
loop_
_entity.id
_entity.type
_entity.pdbx_description
1 polymer ?
#
loop_
_entity_poly.entity_id
_entity_poly.type
_entity_poly.pdbx_seq_one_letter_code
_entity_poly.pdbx_strand_id
1 'polypeptide(L)'
;KSGGEDLQGFYPVRSECQADVPRTRFKSRAGKTLSARRWHAAFTEDGHLDMERVLRRIQRGGIHPSIKGEVWEFLLGGYDPDSTFEERSKLRNHRREQYYAWKQECRQMVPLVGSGKFVTMAVVAENGEPLEESSVENQEWLAKTAVTDKRVLQWMLVLSQIGLDVVRTDRYLCFYESESNQARLWDVLAIYTWLNPDIGYVQGMNDICSPMVILLEDEADAFWCFERAMR
;
A
#
# COMPACT_ATOMS: atom_id res chain seq x y z
N LYS A 1 -33.82 -15.57 8.37
CA LYS A 1 -33.52 -14.83 7.12
C LYS A 1 -32.11 -14.26 7.27
N SER A 2 -31.08 -14.94 6.75
CA SER A 2 -29.70 -14.45 6.85
C SER A 2 -29.54 -13.28 5.89
N GLY A 3 -29.50 -12.06 6.42
CA GLY A 3 -29.08 -10.89 5.66
C GLY A 3 -27.69 -11.14 5.12
N GLY A 4 -27.58 -11.46 3.83
CA GLY A 4 -26.32 -11.33 3.13
C GLY A 4 -26.08 -9.84 2.98
N GLU A 5 -25.27 -9.26 3.86
CA GLU A 5 -24.68 -7.95 3.59
C GLU A 5 -24.02 -8.05 2.21
N ASP A 6 -24.35 -7.12 1.32
CA ASP A 6 -23.77 -7.08 -0.01
C ASP A 6 -22.33 -6.62 0.11
N LEU A 7 -21.42 -7.59 0.16
CA LEU A 7 -19.99 -7.37 0.30
C LEU A 7 -19.37 -6.65 -0.91
N GLN A 8 -20.14 -6.40 -1.98
CA GLN A 8 -19.75 -5.57 -3.12
C GLN A 8 -19.54 -4.09 -2.74
N GLY A 9 -20.15 -3.61 -1.64
CA GLY A 9 -20.01 -2.22 -1.21
C GLY A 9 -18.63 -1.84 -0.64
N PHE A 10 -17.80 -2.82 -0.24
CA PHE A 10 -16.48 -2.53 0.37
C PHE A 10 -15.41 -2.15 -0.66
N TYR A 11 -15.56 -2.58 -1.90
CA TYR A 11 -14.62 -2.27 -2.99
C TYR A 11 -15.43 -1.85 -4.20
N PRO A 12 -15.99 -0.63 -4.19
CA PRO A 12 -16.84 -0.14 -5.26
C PRO A 12 -16.08 -0.16 -6.58
N VAL A 13 -16.75 -0.71 -7.59
CA VAL A 13 -16.27 -0.78 -8.98
C VAL A 13 -16.91 0.35 -9.76
N ARG A 14 -16.14 0.98 -10.64
CA ARG A 14 -16.63 2.02 -11.55
C ARG A 14 -17.77 1.50 -12.40
N SER A 15 -18.79 2.34 -12.60
CA SER A 15 -20.02 1.95 -13.32
C SER A 15 -19.73 1.39 -14.72
N GLU A 16 -18.80 2.02 -15.43
CA GLU A 16 -18.35 1.72 -16.77
C GLU A 16 -17.50 0.44 -16.86
N CYS A 17 -16.91 -0.01 -15.75
CA CYS A 17 -16.06 -1.20 -15.69
C CYS A 17 -16.81 -2.46 -15.26
N GLN A 18 -18.08 -2.37 -14.86
CA GLN A 18 -18.82 -3.52 -14.30
C GLN A 18 -18.87 -4.74 -15.22
N ALA A 19 -18.88 -4.52 -16.54
CA ALA A 19 -18.88 -5.61 -17.53
C ALA A 19 -17.50 -6.30 -17.65
N ASP A 20 -16.43 -5.59 -17.36
CA ASP A 20 -15.04 -6.02 -17.55
C ASP A 20 -14.42 -6.63 -16.29
N VAL A 21 -15.08 -6.50 -15.12
CA VAL A 21 -14.56 -7.08 -13.87
C VAL A 21 -14.56 -8.60 -13.95
N PRO A 22 -13.39 -9.25 -13.72
CA PRO A 22 -13.31 -10.70 -13.66
C PRO A 22 -14.25 -11.26 -12.60
N ARG A 23 -15.10 -12.21 -12.99
CA ARG A 23 -15.99 -12.89 -12.05
C ARG A 23 -15.17 -13.78 -11.12
N THR A 24 -15.03 -13.36 -9.86
CA THR A 24 -14.37 -14.19 -8.85
C THR A 24 -15.18 -15.45 -8.53
N ARG A 25 -14.48 -16.60 -8.49
CA ARG A 25 -15.05 -17.86 -7.98
C ARG A 25 -15.20 -17.83 -6.45
N PHE A 26 -14.43 -16.99 -5.77
CA PHE A 26 -14.49 -16.82 -4.32
C PHE A 26 -15.55 -15.77 -3.98
N LYS A 27 -16.70 -16.24 -3.53
CA LYS A 27 -17.76 -15.38 -2.99
C LYS A 27 -17.72 -15.45 -1.48
N SER A 28 -17.29 -14.36 -0.85
CA SER A 28 -17.42 -14.19 0.60
C SER A 28 -18.87 -14.41 1.00
N ARG A 29 -19.12 -15.30 1.98
CA ARG A 29 -20.47 -15.60 2.47
C ARG A 29 -20.63 -15.09 3.89
N ALA A 30 -21.56 -14.17 4.09
CA ALA A 30 -21.93 -13.68 5.43
C ALA A 30 -22.23 -14.87 6.36
N GLY A 31 -21.69 -14.82 7.58
CA GLY A 31 -21.79 -15.90 8.58
C GLY A 31 -20.75 -17.02 8.45
N LYS A 32 -20.05 -17.13 7.32
CA LYS A 32 -18.93 -18.09 7.14
C LYS A 32 -17.55 -17.45 7.29
N THR A 33 -17.39 -16.18 6.94
CA THR A 33 -16.15 -15.43 7.14
C THR A 33 -15.84 -15.21 8.63
N LEU A 34 -14.57 -14.90 8.93
CA LEU A 34 -14.21 -14.31 10.22
C LEU A 34 -14.87 -12.93 10.33
N SER A 35 -15.84 -12.77 11.22
CA SER A 35 -16.54 -11.51 11.46
C SER A 35 -15.80 -10.66 12.49
N ALA A 36 -16.03 -9.34 12.49
CA ALA A 36 -15.47 -8.43 13.50
C ALA A 36 -15.71 -8.92 14.92
N ARG A 37 -16.94 -9.34 15.27
CA ARG A 37 -17.24 -9.88 16.60
C ARG A 37 -16.37 -11.08 16.98
N ARG A 38 -16.11 -11.99 16.04
CA ARG A 38 -15.30 -13.19 16.29
C ARG A 38 -13.81 -12.89 16.33
N TRP A 39 -13.37 -11.88 15.59
CA TRP A 39 -12.00 -11.35 15.64
C TRP A 39 -11.70 -10.78 17.03
N HIS A 40 -12.52 -9.84 17.51
CA HIS A 40 -12.34 -9.25 18.84
C HIS A 40 -12.44 -10.28 19.97
N ALA A 41 -13.33 -11.28 19.84
CA ALA A 41 -13.45 -12.37 20.83
C ALA A 41 -12.33 -13.43 20.75
N ALA A 42 -11.35 -13.27 19.86
CA ALA A 42 -10.16 -14.12 19.80
C ALA A 42 -8.98 -13.55 20.61
N PHE A 43 -9.11 -12.32 21.11
CA PHE A 43 -8.11 -11.71 21.97
C PHE A 43 -8.38 -12.01 23.46
N THR A 44 -7.31 -12.11 24.24
CA THR A 44 -7.35 -12.03 25.71
C THR A 44 -7.55 -10.58 26.16
N GLU A 45 -7.73 -10.36 27.47
CA GLU A 45 -7.95 -9.03 28.06
C GLU A 45 -6.76 -8.08 27.86
N ASP A 46 -5.54 -8.61 27.94
CA ASP A 46 -4.26 -7.93 27.71
C ASP A 46 -3.85 -7.86 26.22
N GLY A 47 -4.47 -8.67 25.37
CA GLY A 47 -4.40 -8.56 23.91
C GLY A 47 -3.61 -9.63 23.18
N HIS A 48 -3.30 -10.77 23.80
CA HIS A 48 -2.78 -11.93 23.07
C HIS A 48 -3.85 -12.52 22.15
N LEU A 49 -3.47 -12.89 20.94
CA LEU A 49 -4.37 -13.40 19.91
C LEU A 49 -4.33 -14.93 19.85
N ASP A 50 -5.50 -15.58 19.97
CA ASP A 50 -5.66 -17.00 19.63
C ASP A 50 -5.59 -17.19 18.10
N MET A 51 -4.36 -17.21 17.59
CA MET A 51 -4.05 -17.26 16.16
C MET A 51 -4.53 -18.57 15.53
N GLU A 52 -4.44 -19.68 16.25
CA GLU A 52 -4.85 -21.00 15.76
C GLU A 52 -6.38 -21.02 15.48
N ARG A 53 -7.18 -20.46 16.40
CA ARG A 53 -8.63 -20.31 16.21
C ARG A 53 -8.98 -19.37 15.06
N VAL A 54 -8.23 -18.29 14.89
CA VAL A 54 -8.40 -17.34 13.77
C VAL A 54 -8.10 -18.02 12.45
N LEU A 55 -6.94 -18.67 12.30
CA LEU A 55 -6.51 -19.33 11.06
C LEU A 55 -7.50 -20.39 10.58
N ARG A 56 -8.01 -21.24 11.49
CA ARG A 56 -9.04 -22.25 11.15
C ARG A 56 -10.31 -21.66 10.56
N ARG A 57 -10.67 -20.42 10.95
CA ARG A 57 -11.84 -19.74 10.39
C ARG A 57 -11.52 -19.14 9.03
N ILE A 58 -10.36 -18.49 8.90
CA ILE A 58 -9.90 -17.89 7.65
C ILE A 58 -9.80 -18.94 6.56
N GLN A 59 -9.20 -20.11 6.85
CA GLN A 59 -9.07 -21.20 5.88
C GLN A 59 -10.42 -21.70 5.32
N ARG A 60 -11.49 -21.67 6.13
CA ARG A 60 -12.81 -22.20 5.73
C ARG A 60 -13.70 -21.17 5.03
N GLY A 61 -13.55 -19.90 5.38
CA GLY A 61 -14.52 -18.87 4.99
C GLY A 61 -13.94 -17.53 4.59
N GLY A 62 -12.63 -17.31 4.72
CA GLY A 62 -11.97 -16.04 4.51
C GLY A 62 -12.26 -15.02 5.63
N ILE A 63 -11.88 -13.77 5.35
CA ILE A 63 -11.97 -12.65 6.29
C ILE A 63 -13.07 -11.69 5.84
N HIS A 64 -13.86 -11.19 6.78
CA HIS A 64 -14.83 -10.14 6.47
C HIS A 64 -14.10 -8.85 6.06
N PRO A 65 -14.51 -8.17 4.96
CA PRO A 65 -13.79 -6.99 4.46
C PRO A 65 -13.51 -5.91 5.51
N SER A 66 -14.45 -5.66 6.42
CA SER A 66 -14.34 -4.61 7.46
C SER A 66 -13.18 -4.79 8.45
N ILE A 67 -12.58 -5.98 8.53
CA ILE A 67 -11.46 -6.26 9.45
C ILE A 67 -10.21 -6.77 8.71
N LYS A 68 -10.22 -6.75 7.37
CA LYS A 68 -9.10 -7.30 6.60
C LYS A 68 -7.78 -6.60 6.92
N GLY A 69 -7.78 -5.26 7.02
CA GLY A 69 -6.59 -4.49 7.37
C GLY A 69 -5.98 -4.94 8.70
N GLU A 70 -6.79 -4.97 9.76
CA GLU A 70 -6.34 -5.42 11.10
C GLU A 70 -5.81 -6.86 11.11
N VAL A 71 -6.50 -7.77 10.42
CA VAL A 71 -6.11 -9.19 10.38
C VAL A 71 -4.82 -9.38 9.59
N TRP A 72 -4.61 -8.61 8.52
CA TRP A 72 -3.42 -8.72 7.67
C TRP A 72 -2.13 -8.33 8.40
N GLU A 73 -2.17 -7.38 9.33
CA GLU A 73 -1.01 -7.06 10.17
C GLU A 73 -0.49 -8.30 10.94
N PHE A 74 -1.36 -9.22 11.34
CA PHE A 74 -0.95 -10.48 11.97
C PHE A 74 -0.55 -11.55 10.94
N LEU A 75 -1.30 -11.69 9.84
CA LEU A 75 -1.02 -12.70 8.82
C LEU A 75 0.31 -12.49 8.11
N LEU A 76 0.71 -11.23 7.92
CA LEU A 76 1.99 -10.85 7.33
C LEU A 76 3.11 -10.77 8.39
N GLY A 77 2.81 -11.10 9.65
CA GLY A 77 3.80 -11.07 10.73
C GLY A 77 4.26 -9.66 11.15
N GLY A 78 3.48 -8.62 10.82
CA GLY A 78 3.68 -7.26 11.33
C GLY A 78 3.44 -7.16 12.85
N TYR A 79 2.50 -7.96 13.36
CA TYR A 79 2.29 -8.17 14.79
C TYR A 79 2.50 -9.62 15.20
N ASP A 80 3.13 -9.81 16.36
CA ASP A 80 3.22 -11.09 17.04
C ASP A 80 1.87 -11.43 17.71
N PRO A 81 1.27 -12.60 17.48
CA PRO A 81 0.09 -13.04 18.22
C PRO A 81 0.26 -13.02 19.74
N ASP A 82 1.48 -13.24 20.23
CA ASP A 82 1.81 -13.24 21.66
C ASP A 82 2.15 -11.84 22.19
N SER A 83 1.96 -10.78 21.41
CA SER A 83 2.07 -9.40 21.90
C SER A 83 0.80 -8.93 22.61
N THR A 84 0.94 -7.94 23.48
CA THR A 84 -0.16 -7.21 24.13
C THR A 84 -0.67 -6.06 23.27
N PHE A 85 -1.81 -5.47 23.64
CA PHE A 85 -2.30 -4.24 22.98
C PHE A 85 -1.34 -3.06 23.10
N GLU A 86 -0.68 -2.92 24.27
CA GLU A 86 0.24 -1.82 24.53
C GLU A 86 1.51 -1.95 23.66
N GLU A 87 2.09 -3.15 23.58
CA GLU A 87 3.26 -3.42 22.74
C GLU A 87 2.98 -3.14 21.27
N ARG A 88 1.82 -3.60 20.75
CA ARG A 88 1.44 -3.31 19.36
C ARG A 88 1.21 -1.82 19.11
N SER A 89 0.63 -1.11 20.09
CA SER A 89 0.44 0.34 19.98
C SER A 89 1.78 1.07 19.90
N LYS A 90 2.75 0.70 20.76
CA LYS A 90 4.12 1.24 20.72
C LYS A 90 4.81 0.92 19.40
N LEU A 91 4.73 -0.34 18.94
CA LEU A 91 5.32 -0.76 17.67
C LEU A 91 4.72 0.00 16.49
N ARG A 92 3.39 0.17 16.45
CA ARG A 92 2.72 0.94 15.39
C ARG A 92 3.18 2.39 15.37
N ASN A 93 3.24 3.04 16.52
CA ASN A 93 3.70 4.43 16.61
C ASN A 93 5.16 4.56 16.14
N HIS A 94 6.05 3.67 16.59
CA HIS A 94 7.44 3.66 16.17
C HIS A 94 7.59 3.44 14.65
N ARG A 95 6.84 2.48 14.10
CA ARG A 95 6.79 2.19 12.65
C ARG A 95 6.32 3.39 11.84
N ARG A 96 5.29 4.10 12.32
CA ARG A 96 4.79 5.32 11.70
C ARG A 96 5.83 6.44 11.73
N GLU A 97 6.41 6.72 12.89
CA GLU A 97 7.47 7.72 13.04
C GLU A 97 8.64 7.44 12.09
N GLN A 98 9.10 6.19 12.04
CA GLN A 98 10.20 5.77 11.17
C GLN A 98 9.86 5.96 9.69
N TYR A 99 8.68 5.51 9.26
CA TYR A 99 8.24 5.68 7.88
C TYR A 99 8.15 7.16 7.48
N TYR A 100 7.54 8.01 8.32
CA TYR A 100 7.45 9.43 8.02
C TYR A 100 8.80 10.14 8.04
N ALA A 101 9.77 9.67 8.84
CA ALA A 101 11.15 10.15 8.76
C ALA A 101 11.79 9.84 7.40
N TRP A 102 11.66 8.59 6.91
CA TRP A 102 12.14 8.23 5.57
C TRP A 102 11.41 8.97 4.46
N LYS A 103 10.10 9.19 4.59
CA LYS A 103 9.31 9.99 3.66
C LYS A 103 9.85 11.42 3.56
N GLN A 104 10.21 12.02 4.69
CA GLN A 104 10.82 13.37 4.71
C GLN A 104 12.22 13.38 4.09
N GLU A 105 13.05 12.37 4.34
CA GLU A 105 14.37 12.22 3.69
C GLU A 105 14.21 12.12 2.16
N CYS A 106 13.32 11.22 1.69
CA CYS A 106 13.00 11.06 0.28
C CYS A 106 12.50 12.37 -0.35
N ARG A 107 11.67 13.13 0.38
CA ARG A 107 11.14 14.42 -0.05
C ARG A 107 12.20 15.50 -0.23
N GLN A 108 13.28 15.48 0.56
CA GLN A 108 14.39 16.42 0.39
C GLN A 108 15.12 16.21 -0.93
N MET A 109 15.19 14.96 -1.40
CA MET A 109 15.83 14.61 -2.68
C MET A 109 14.85 14.78 -3.85
N VAL A 110 13.59 14.36 -3.67
CA VAL A 110 12.53 14.44 -4.68
C VAL A 110 11.28 15.06 -4.03
N PRO A 111 11.05 16.38 -4.17
CA PRO A 111 9.97 17.10 -3.47
C PRO A 111 8.55 16.60 -3.76
N LEU A 112 8.39 15.78 -4.81
CA LEU A 112 7.16 15.13 -5.18
C LEU A 112 6.71 14.07 -4.15
N VAL A 113 7.65 13.43 -3.46
CA VAL A 113 7.34 12.43 -2.43
C VAL A 113 6.55 13.07 -1.29
N GLY A 114 5.33 12.57 -1.06
CA GLY A 114 4.41 13.12 -0.08
C GLY A 114 3.69 14.41 -0.47
N SER A 115 3.74 14.79 -1.74
CA SER A 115 3.01 15.97 -2.25
C SER A 115 1.55 15.68 -2.62
N GLY A 116 1.17 14.40 -2.70
CA GLY A 116 -0.12 13.97 -3.27
C GLY A 116 -0.13 13.95 -4.81
N LYS A 117 1.06 14.07 -5.43
CA LYS A 117 1.30 13.97 -6.87
C LYS A 117 2.38 12.93 -7.14
N PHE A 118 2.48 12.49 -8.39
CA PHE A 118 3.49 11.53 -8.84
C PHE A 118 3.85 11.78 -10.32
N VAL A 119 4.89 11.09 -10.82
CA VAL A 119 5.36 11.26 -12.21
C VAL A 119 5.26 10.01 -13.04
N THR A 120 4.95 10.20 -14.31
CA THR A 120 4.93 9.16 -15.34
C THR A 120 6.00 9.37 -16.41
N MET A 121 6.67 10.52 -16.41
CA MET A 121 7.74 10.86 -17.34
C MET A 121 9.09 10.86 -16.64
N ALA A 122 10.13 10.43 -17.34
CA ALA A 122 11.49 10.50 -16.85
C ALA A 122 11.92 11.95 -16.62
N VAL A 123 12.66 12.15 -15.53
CA VAL A 123 13.01 13.48 -14.99
C VAL A 123 14.46 13.82 -15.26
N VAL A 124 15.30 12.78 -15.22
CA VAL A 124 16.73 12.83 -15.39
C VAL A 124 17.12 11.81 -16.44
N ALA A 125 18.13 12.14 -17.23
CA ALA A 125 18.78 11.20 -18.13
C ALA A 125 19.73 10.28 -17.36
N GLU A 126 20.19 9.20 -18.00
CA GLU A 126 21.13 8.25 -17.41
C GLU A 126 22.47 8.88 -17.00
N ASN A 127 22.83 10.02 -17.60
CA ASN A 127 24.03 10.79 -17.25
C ASN A 127 23.83 11.73 -16.04
N GLY A 128 22.65 11.74 -15.42
CA GLY A 128 22.33 12.60 -14.28
C GLY A 128 21.91 14.02 -14.63
N GLU A 129 21.90 14.36 -15.93
CA GLU A 129 21.42 15.65 -16.39
C GLU A 129 19.88 15.71 -16.38
N PRO A 130 19.29 16.86 -16.01
CA PRO A 130 17.85 17.06 -16.13
C PRO A 130 17.40 16.97 -17.59
N LEU A 131 16.26 16.34 -17.85
CA LEU A 131 15.65 16.32 -19.19
C LEU A 131 14.85 17.61 -19.42
N GLU A 132 15.16 18.37 -20.47
CA GLU A 132 14.38 19.56 -20.87
C GLU A 132 13.08 19.18 -21.61
N GLU A 133 11.99 19.77 -21.10
CA GLU A 133 10.66 20.06 -21.69
C GLU A 133 9.68 18.94 -22.11
N SER A 134 8.50 18.98 -21.47
CA SER A 134 7.25 19.33 -22.17
C SER A 134 6.27 20.04 -21.22
N SER A 135 6.12 21.36 -21.37
CA SER A 135 4.87 22.15 -21.22
C SER A 135 3.75 21.73 -20.24
N VAL A 136 4.07 21.27 -19.03
CA VAL A 136 3.09 21.07 -17.96
C VAL A 136 3.40 22.03 -16.80
N GLU A 137 2.53 23.02 -16.61
CA GLU A 137 2.54 23.95 -15.48
C GLU A 137 2.47 23.15 -14.17
N ASN A 138 3.58 23.08 -13.42
CA ASN A 138 3.80 22.61 -12.04
C ASN A 138 4.94 21.60 -11.87
N GLN A 139 6.14 21.96 -12.32
CA GLN A 139 7.35 21.15 -12.18
C GLN A 139 8.45 21.86 -11.37
N GLU A 140 8.07 22.46 -10.23
CA GLU A 140 9.00 23.16 -9.33
C GLU A 140 9.97 22.21 -8.59
N TRP A 141 9.74 20.90 -8.69
CA TRP A 141 10.48 19.82 -8.04
C TRP A 141 11.53 19.15 -8.94
N LEU A 142 11.59 19.47 -10.25
CA LEU A 142 12.63 18.96 -11.14
C LEU A 142 14.01 19.32 -10.58
N ALA A 143 14.96 18.39 -10.67
CA ALA A 143 16.35 18.68 -10.35
C ALA A 143 16.83 19.85 -11.23
N LYS A 144 16.98 21.04 -10.64
CA LYS A 144 17.53 22.23 -11.33
C LYS A 144 19.05 22.14 -11.53
N THR A 145 19.65 21.09 -10.97
CA THR A 145 21.08 20.82 -10.94
C THR A 145 21.31 19.35 -11.22
N ALA A 146 22.42 19.04 -11.92
CA ALA A 146 22.81 17.67 -12.19
C ALA A 146 22.89 16.83 -10.90
N VAL A 147 22.37 15.61 -10.97
CA VAL A 147 22.37 14.66 -9.85
C VAL A 147 23.67 13.86 -9.91
N THR A 148 24.55 14.09 -8.95
CA THR A 148 25.87 13.43 -8.89
C THR A 148 25.87 12.16 -8.05
N ASP A 149 24.94 12.04 -7.09
CA ASP A 149 24.81 10.85 -6.27
C ASP A 149 24.22 9.70 -7.09
N LYS A 150 24.99 8.62 -7.25
CA LYS A 150 24.61 7.45 -8.05
C LYS A 150 23.36 6.75 -7.51
N ARG A 151 23.18 6.69 -6.18
CA ARG A 151 22.02 6.04 -5.56
C ARG A 151 20.77 6.86 -5.82
N VAL A 152 20.85 8.18 -5.66
CA VAL A 152 19.73 9.09 -5.94
C VAL A 152 19.37 9.04 -7.42
N LEU A 153 20.36 9.08 -8.32
CA LEU A 153 20.13 8.98 -9.76
C LEU A 153 19.41 7.67 -10.14
N GLN A 154 19.90 6.53 -9.65
CA GLN A 154 19.29 5.23 -9.93
C GLN A 154 17.84 5.17 -9.44
N TRP A 155 17.56 5.73 -8.26
CA TRP A 155 16.22 5.82 -7.72
C TRP A 155 15.32 6.74 -8.55
N MET A 156 15.79 7.93 -8.95
CA MET A 156 15.03 8.85 -9.78
C MET A 156 14.66 8.27 -11.16
N LEU A 157 15.56 7.47 -11.76
CA LEU A 157 15.32 6.82 -13.04
C LEU A 157 14.15 5.81 -12.98
N VAL A 158 13.86 5.21 -11.83
CA VAL A 158 12.77 4.23 -11.68
C VAL A 158 11.43 4.86 -11.24
N LEU A 159 11.42 6.12 -10.78
CA LEU A 159 10.20 6.77 -10.29
C LEU A 159 9.10 6.94 -11.35
N SER A 160 9.49 7.20 -12.60
CA SER A 160 8.56 7.31 -13.73
C SER A 160 7.94 5.96 -14.08
N GLN A 161 8.74 4.88 -14.01
CA GLN A 161 8.26 3.52 -14.21
C GLN A 161 7.21 3.15 -13.15
N ILE A 162 7.48 3.46 -11.88
CA ILE A 162 6.50 3.27 -10.79
C ILE A 162 5.21 4.02 -11.10
N GLY A 163 5.28 5.28 -11.53
CA GLY A 163 4.08 6.06 -11.85
C GLY A 163 3.29 5.51 -13.03
N LEU A 164 3.95 5.02 -14.07
CA LEU A 164 3.28 4.34 -15.20
C LEU A 164 2.54 3.07 -14.74
N ASP A 165 3.11 2.32 -13.79
CA ASP A 165 2.45 1.14 -13.21
C ASP A 165 1.29 1.54 -12.27
N VAL A 166 1.44 2.59 -11.45
CA VAL A 166 0.36 3.15 -10.63
C VAL A 166 -0.86 3.52 -11.46
N VAL A 167 -0.68 4.23 -12.59
CA VAL A 167 -1.79 4.61 -13.49
C VAL A 167 -2.53 3.39 -14.04
N ARG A 168 -1.85 2.26 -14.18
CA ARG A 168 -2.41 1.01 -14.72
C ARG A 168 -3.03 0.10 -13.64
N THR A 169 -2.78 0.38 -12.36
CA THR A 169 -3.18 -0.48 -11.23
C THR A 169 -4.67 -0.40 -10.96
N ASP A 170 -5.35 -1.56 -10.88
CA ASP A 170 -6.76 -1.72 -10.46
C ASP A 170 -7.74 -0.64 -10.95
N ARG A 171 -7.61 -0.21 -12.22
CA ARG A 171 -8.36 0.93 -12.78
C ARG A 171 -9.88 0.78 -12.73
N TYR A 172 -10.40 -0.43 -12.51
CA TYR A 172 -11.83 -0.69 -12.34
C TYR A 172 -12.35 -0.33 -10.95
N LEU A 173 -11.48 -0.09 -9.96
CA LEU A 173 -11.89 0.33 -8.61
C LEU A 173 -12.10 1.85 -8.56
N CYS A 174 -13.17 2.28 -7.89
CA CYS A 174 -13.40 3.70 -7.61
C CYS A 174 -12.30 4.28 -6.70
N PHE A 175 -11.63 3.45 -5.90
CA PHE A 175 -10.53 3.89 -5.02
C PHE A 175 -9.44 4.66 -5.78
N TYR A 176 -9.04 4.17 -6.96
CA TYR A 176 -8.02 4.82 -7.80
C TYR A 176 -8.57 5.89 -8.74
N GLU A 177 -9.81 6.36 -8.58
CA GLU A 177 -10.24 7.61 -9.24
C GLU A 177 -9.56 8.83 -8.61
N SER A 178 -9.27 8.75 -7.31
CA SER A 178 -8.57 9.80 -6.58
C SER A 178 -7.08 9.78 -6.89
N GLU A 179 -6.57 10.89 -7.41
CA GLU A 179 -5.13 11.10 -7.62
C GLU A 179 -4.35 11.00 -6.29
N SER A 180 -4.94 11.42 -5.18
CA SER A 180 -4.33 11.29 -3.85
C SER A 180 -4.10 9.82 -3.47
N ASN A 181 -5.05 8.92 -3.80
CA ASN A 181 -4.89 7.49 -3.55
C ASN A 181 -3.84 6.85 -4.48
N GLN A 182 -3.75 7.31 -5.73
CA GLN A 182 -2.69 6.89 -6.64
C GLN A 182 -1.31 7.37 -6.14
N ALA A 183 -1.21 8.64 -5.71
CA ALA A 183 0.00 9.21 -5.15
C ALA A 183 0.44 8.48 -3.88
N ARG A 184 -0.51 8.04 -3.04
CA ARG A 184 -0.22 7.21 -1.86
C ARG A 184 0.41 5.86 -2.23
N LEU A 185 -0.09 5.19 -3.26
CA LEU A 185 0.54 3.97 -3.79
C LEU A 185 1.94 4.25 -4.33
N TRP A 186 2.10 5.35 -5.06
CA TRP A 186 3.39 5.76 -5.60
C TRP A 186 4.41 6.08 -4.49
N ASP A 187 4.01 6.81 -3.43
CA ASP A 187 4.86 7.15 -2.29
C ASP A 187 5.38 5.91 -1.57
N VAL A 188 4.50 4.93 -1.30
CA VAL A 188 4.90 3.66 -0.65
C VAL A 188 5.92 2.90 -1.49
N LEU A 189 5.67 2.77 -2.81
CA LEU A 189 6.58 2.08 -3.71
C LEU A 189 7.92 2.82 -3.89
N ALA A 190 7.88 4.15 -3.99
CA ALA A 190 9.06 4.98 -4.13
C ALA A 190 9.97 4.87 -2.88
N ILE A 191 9.39 4.97 -1.69
CA ILE A 191 10.13 4.85 -0.42
C ILE A 191 10.67 3.43 -0.22
N TYR A 192 9.88 2.39 -0.55
CA TYR A 192 10.36 1.00 -0.49
C TYR A 192 11.58 0.80 -1.40
N THR A 193 11.50 1.32 -2.63
CA THR A 193 12.58 1.23 -3.62
C THR A 193 13.84 1.96 -3.17
N TRP A 194 13.70 3.12 -2.51
CA TRP A 194 14.82 3.84 -1.92
C TRP A 194 15.53 3.05 -0.82
N LEU A 195 14.75 2.38 0.04
CA LEU A 195 15.26 1.62 1.19
C LEU A 195 15.87 0.28 0.78
N ASN A 196 15.47 -0.28 -0.36
CA ASN A 196 15.90 -1.59 -0.86
C ASN A 196 16.59 -1.47 -2.22
N PRO A 197 17.76 -0.82 -2.32
CA PRO A 197 18.41 -0.54 -3.62
C PRO A 197 18.86 -1.80 -4.37
N ASP A 198 19.12 -2.91 -3.67
CA ASP A 198 19.54 -4.17 -4.28
C ASP A 198 18.41 -4.85 -5.07
N ILE A 199 17.16 -4.67 -4.62
CA ILE A 199 15.97 -5.18 -5.30
C ILE A 199 15.43 -4.11 -6.26
N GLY A 200 15.40 -2.86 -5.82
CA GLY A 200 14.80 -1.75 -6.52
C GLY A 200 13.28 -1.94 -6.69
N TYR A 201 12.75 -1.40 -7.78
CA TYR A 201 11.37 -1.62 -8.21
C TYR A 201 11.32 -2.65 -9.33
N VAL A 202 10.45 -3.64 -9.18
CA VAL A 202 10.15 -4.65 -10.19
C VAL A 202 8.67 -4.56 -10.55
N GLN A 203 8.38 -4.59 -11.86
CA GLN A 203 7.02 -4.53 -12.36
C GLN A 203 6.14 -5.63 -11.72
N GLY A 204 4.97 -5.25 -11.22
CA GLY A 204 4.06 -6.11 -10.47
C GLY A 204 4.08 -5.88 -8.95
N MET A 205 5.10 -5.19 -8.42
CA MET A 205 5.11 -4.76 -7.00
C MET A 205 3.94 -3.83 -6.67
N ASN A 206 3.47 -3.04 -7.64
CA ASN A 206 2.28 -2.20 -7.52
C ASN A 206 1.01 -3.03 -7.25
N ASP A 207 0.87 -4.18 -7.91
CA ASP A 207 -0.30 -5.05 -7.76
C ASP A 207 -0.28 -5.77 -6.40
N ILE A 208 0.91 -6.05 -5.87
CA ILE A 208 1.09 -6.57 -4.51
C ILE A 208 0.77 -5.49 -3.48
N CYS A 209 1.24 -4.25 -3.68
CA CYS A 209 1.07 -3.15 -2.74
C CYS A 209 -0.35 -2.56 -2.72
N SER A 210 -1.06 -2.61 -3.85
CA SER A 210 -2.39 -2.00 -4.01
C SER A 210 -3.39 -2.44 -2.91
N PRO A 211 -3.56 -3.74 -2.62
CA PRO A 211 -4.40 -4.19 -1.51
C PRO A 211 -4.07 -3.55 -0.16
N MET A 212 -2.78 -3.34 0.17
CA MET A 212 -2.38 -2.75 1.45
C MET A 212 -2.81 -1.30 1.54
N VAL A 213 -2.63 -0.52 0.46
CA VAL A 213 -3.03 0.88 0.38
C VAL A 213 -4.56 1.03 0.43
N ILE A 214 -5.31 0.09 -0.15
CA ILE A 214 -6.77 0.06 -0.09
C ILE A 214 -7.26 -0.30 1.32
N LEU A 215 -6.61 -1.26 1.98
CA LEU A 215 -7.07 -1.85 3.25
C LEU A 215 -6.70 -1.05 4.49
N LEU A 216 -5.57 -0.35 4.46
CA LEU A 216 -5.01 0.37 5.60
C LEU A 216 -5.20 1.85 5.34
N GLU A 217 -5.62 2.61 6.34
CA GLU A 217 -5.85 4.06 6.20
C GLU A 217 -4.54 4.85 6.28
N ASP A 218 -3.65 4.47 7.21
CA ASP A 218 -2.34 5.10 7.35
C ASP A 218 -1.36 4.55 6.32
N GLU A 219 -0.67 5.43 5.61
CA GLU A 219 0.32 5.08 4.60
C GLU A 219 1.49 4.27 5.18
N ALA A 220 1.92 4.57 6.40
CA ALA A 220 3.00 3.84 7.03
C ALA A 220 2.60 2.39 7.32
N ASP A 221 1.37 2.15 7.79
CA ASP A 221 0.90 0.79 8.05
C ASP A 221 0.86 -0.02 6.74
N ALA A 222 0.41 0.61 5.64
CA ALA A 222 0.45 0.02 4.30
C ALA A 222 1.89 -0.32 3.86
N PHE A 223 2.83 0.60 4.07
CA PHE A 223 4.25 0.37 3.79
C PHE A 223 4.79 -0.84 4.56
N TRP A 224 4.53 -0.94 5.87
CA TRP A 224 5.05 -2.04 6.67
C TRP A 224 4.42 -3.39 6.33
N CYS A 225 3.12 -3.42 6.04
CA CYS A 225 2.49 -4.63 5.50
C CYS A 225 3.07 -5.03 4.15
N PHE A 226 3.31 -4.08 3.25
CA PHE A 226 3.94 -4.33 1.96
C PHE A 226 5.38 -4.85 2.11
N GLU A 227 6.17 -4.20 2.96
CA GLU A 227 7.55 -4.58 3.27
C GLU A 227 7.62 -6.03 3.78
N ARG A 228 6.71 -6.43 4.67
CA ARG A 228 6.62 -7.82 5.15
C ARG A 228 6.20 -8.81 4.08
N ALA A 229 5.37 -8.40 3.12
CA ALA A 229 4.96 -9.27 2.01
C ALA A 229 6.09 -9.48 0.98
N MET A 230 7.08 -8.59 0.94
CA MET A 230 8.21 -8.65 0.02
C MET A 230 9.44 -9.37 0.60
N ARG A 231 9.43 -9.73 1.90
CA ARG A 231 10.48 -10.53 2.56
C ARG A 231 10.27 -12.02 2.33
#